data_AF-A0A8C4Q3M4-F1
#
_entry.id   AF-A0A8C4Q3M4-F1
#
_cell.length_a   1.000
_cell.length_b   1.000
_cell.length_c   1.000
_cell.angle_alpha   90.00
_cell.angle_beta   90.00
_cell.angle_gamma   90.00
#
_symmetry.space_group_name_H-M   'P 1'
#
loop_
_entity.id
_entity.type
_entity.pdbx_description
1 polymer ?
#
loop_
_entity_poly.entity_id
_entity_poly.type
_entity_poly.pdbx_seq_one_letter_code
_entity_poly.pdbx_strand_id
1 'polypeptide(L)'
;MLDSGISRFLSHNDIGSGLYVQGFPHPCHVNDRFLRSLSHSLPMFLTLAWIYAVAMTTRAIVQEKEARLAQMMMMMGLKETVHRIAWFLSSLVPFLVSSSLLLLVLKFGKVLTNSDGVLLFIFLATFSMATVAQSLLLSTFFSQASLSSACAGIIYFLLYLPYSVSMVWQDQLTFSIRATLVRTLIVKNDDNQLNKHDLKDKVHITT
;
A
#
# COMPACT_ATOMS: atom_id res chain seq x y z
N MET A 1 11.71 -33.24 -13.22
CA MET A 1 11.37 -33.23 -14.66
C MET A 1 12.11 -32.14 -15.43
N LEU A 2 12.28 -30.93 -14.88
CA LEU A 2 13.12 -29.88 -15.51
C LEU A 2 14.62 -30.22 -15.54
N ASP A 3 15.18 -30.79 -14.46
CA ASP A 3 16.62 -31.10 -14.40
C ASP A 3 17.08 -32.10 -15.47
N SER A 4 16.25 -33.11 -15.77
CA SER A 4 16.53 -34.11 -16.81
C SER A 4 16.43 -33.55 -18.24
N GLY A 5 15.68 -32.45 -18.43
CA GLY A 5 15.58 -31.76 -19.72
C GLY A 5 16.77 -30.85 -19.97
N ILE A 6 17.25 -30.15 -18.93
CA ILE A 6 18.42 -29.28 -19.00
C ILE A 6 19.71 -30.08 -19.22
N SER A 7 19.85 -31.24 -18.56
CA SER A 7 21.03 -32.11 -18.75
C SER A 7 21.14 -32.65 -20.18
N ARG A 8 20.01 -32.99 -20.81
CA ARG A 8 19.95 -33.44 -22.21
C ARG A 8 20.22 -32.33 -23.22
N PHE A 9 19.83 -31.09 -22.91
CA PHE A 9 20.14 -29.93 -23.77
C PHE A 9 21.62 -29.52 -23.68
N LEU A 10 22.24 -29.65 -22.51
CA LEU A 10 23.63 -29.26 -22.29
C LEU A 10 24.64 -30.34 -22.70
N SER A 11 24.25 -31.61 -22.66
CA SER A 11 25.12 -32.74 -23.04
C SER A 11 24.71 -33.30 -24.40
N HIS A 12 25.29 -32.76 -25.48
CA HIS A 12 25.04 -33.22 -26.86
C HIS A 12 25.75 -34.55 -27.21
N ASN A 13 26.58 -35.11 -26.32
CA ASN A 13 27.21 -36.43 -26.49
C ASN A 13 27.07 -37.25 -25.20
N ASP A 14 26.67 -38.51 -25.33
CA ASP A 14 26.52 -39.52 -24.26
C ASP A 14 27.87 -39.92 -23.65
N ILE A 15 28.53 -39.00 -22.95
CA ILE A 15 29.70 -39.32 -22.13
C ILE A 15 29.23 -39.38 -20.68
N GLY A 16 29.20 -40.61 -20.14
CA GLY A 16 28.74 -40.98 -18.80
C GLY A 16 29.51 -40.30 -17.66
N SER A 17 29.31 -39.00 -17.51
CA SER A 17 29.86 -38.17 -16.45
C SER A 17 28.71 -37.51 -15.70
N GLY A 18 28.62 -37.82 -14.40
CA GLY A 18 27.52 -37.43 -13.52
C GLY A 18 27.44 -35.91 -13.33
N LEU A 19 26.61 -35.27 -14.14
CA LEU A 19 26.31 -33.85 -14.03
C LEU A 19 25.20 -33.64 -13.00
N TYR A 20 25.54 -33.07 -11.85
CA TYR A 20 24.58 -32.74 -10.79
C TYR A 20 24.25 -31.25 -10.83
N VAL A 21 22.97 -30.94 -11.05
CA VAL A 21 22.45 -29.58 -10.93
C VAL A 21 22.18 -29.33 -9.45
N GLN A 22 22.95 -28.43 -8.83
CA GLN A 22 22.73 -28.03 -7.45
C GLN A 22 22.15 -26.62 -7.40
N GLY A 23 20.97 -26.49 -6.79
CA GLY A 23 20.38 -25.18 -6.54
C GLY A 23 21.23 -24.37 -5.55
N PHE A 24 21.33 -23.06 -5.74
CA PHE A 24 21.98 -22.18 -4.77
C PHE A 24 21.27 -22.28 -3.41
N PRO A 25 22.02 -22.36 -2.28
CA PRO A 25 21.42 -22.40 -0.96
C PRO A 25 20.69 -21.07 -0.70
N HIS A 26 19.40 -21.16 -0.41
CA HIS A 26 18.59 -19.98 -0.12
C HIS A 26 18.76 -19.61 1.36
N PRO A 27 18.87 -18.31 1.68
CA PRO A 27 18.93 -17.88 3.07
C PRO A 27 17.65 -18.26 3.82
N CYS A 28 17.78 -18.40 5.14
CA CYS A 28 16.67 -18.73 6.03
C CYS A 28 15.59 -17.64 5.95
N HIS A 29 14.53 -17.89 5.18
CA HIS A 29 13.43 -16.94 5.00
C HIS A 29 12.23 -17.34 5.87
N VAL A 30 11.91 -16.50 6.85
CA VAL A 30 10.70 -16.66 7.65
C VAL A 30 9.54 -16.07 6.85
N ASN A 31 8.71 -16.94 6.29
CA ASN A 31 7.55 -16.55 5.48
C ASN A 31 6.33 -16.31 6.38
N ASP A 32 6.24 -15.11 6.97
CA ASP A 32 5.09 -14.74 7.78
C ASP A 32 3.91 -14.32 6.90
N ARG A 33 3.11 -15.31 6.47
CA ARG A 33 1.88 -15.08 5.70
C ARG A 33 0.89 -14.17 6.44
N PHE A 34 0.87 -14.24 7.77
CA PHE A 34 0.04 -13.40 8.62
C PHE A 34 0.44 -11.92 8.54
N LEU A 35 1.74 -11.61 8.64
CA LEU A 35 2.21 -10.22 8.55
C LEU A 35 1.93 -9.61 7.18
N ARG A 36 2.06 -10.40 6.11
CA ARG A 36 1.75 -9.98 4.74
C ARG A 36 0.26 -9.66 4.56
N SER A 37 -0.62 -10.51 5.10
CA SER A 37 -2.07 -10.28 5.02
C SER A 37 -2.51 -9.12 5.92
N LEU A 38 -1.91 -8.98 7.10
CA LEU A 38 -2.12 -7.84 7.98
C LEU A 38 -1.70 -6.52 7.33
N SER A 39 -0.50 -6.45 6.74
CA SER A 39 -0.04 -5.20 6.10
C SER A 39 -0.98 -4.75 4.98
N HIS A 40 -1.60 -5.68 4.26
CA HIS A 40 -2.58 -5.38 3.21
C HIS A 40 -3.93 -4.92 3.78
N SER A 41 -4.38 -5.51 4.89
CA SER A 41 -5.70 -5.24 5.49
C SER A 41 -5.69 -4.14 6.55
N LEU A 42 -4.53 -3.78 7.10
CA LEU A 42 -4.37 -2.75 8.12
C LEU A 42 -4.98 -1.41 7.69
N PRO A 43 -4.75 -0.88 6.47
CA PRO A 43 -5.39 0.34 6.02
C PRO A 43 -6.93 0.26 6.02
N MET A 44 -7.52 -0.88 5.66
CA MET A 44 -8.97 -1.11 5.72
C MET A 44 -9.50 -1.04 7.15
N PHE A 45 -8.80 -1.68 8.09
CA PHE A 45 -9.22 -1.65 9.49
C PHE A 45 -9.13 -0.25 10.08
N LEU A 46 -8.11 0.53 9.71
CA LEU A 46 -7.95 1.91 10.16
C LEU A 46 -9.04 2.83 9.60
N THR A 47 -9.42 2.69 8.33
CA THR A 47 -10.50 3.49 7.75
C THR A 47 -11.85 3.16 8.40
N LEU A 48 -12.15 1.88 8.62
CA LEU A 48 -13.37 1.46 9.29
C LEU A 48 -13.42 1.95 10.75
N ALA A 49 -12.28 1.95 11.46
CA ALA A 49 -12.23 2.41 12.85
C ALA A 49 -12.53 3.91 12.97
N TRP A 50 -12.07 4.74 12.03
CA TRP A 50 -12.20 6.20 12.11
C TRP A 50 -13.34 6.81 11.27
N ILE A 51 -14.09 6.02 10.50
CA ILE A 51 -15.20 6.53 9.68
C ILE A 51 -16.23 7.31 10.49
N TYR A 52 -16.59 6.80 11.67
CA TYR A 52 -17.54 7.45 12.57
C TYR A 52 -16.99 8.77 13.11
N ALA A 53 -15.71 8.78 13.51
CA ALA A 53 -15.05 9.98 13.99
C ALA A 53 -15.04 11.07 12.90
N VAL A 54 -14.72 10.71 11.66
CA VAL A 54 -14.73 11.63 10.50
C VAL A 54 -16.13 12.19 10.22
N ALA A 55 -17.15 11.35 10.26
CA ALA A 55 -18.53 11.78 10.03
C ALA A 55 -18.96 12.79 11.11
N MET A 56 -18.64 12.52 12.37
CA MET A 56 -18.99 13.38 13.49
C MET A 56 -18.20 14.69 13.51
N THR A 57 -16.90 14.69 13.19
CA THR A 57 -16.12 15.94 13.12
C THR A 57 -16.60 16.83 11.98
N THR A 58 -16.83 16.26 10.79
CA THR A 58 -17.35 17.02 9.65
C THR A 58 -18.72 17.60 9.98
N ARG A 59 -19.60 16.81 10.60
CA ARG A 59 -20.91 17.27 11.08
C ARG A 59 -20.77 18.42 12.07
N ALA A 60 -19.91 18.30 13.09
CA ALA A 60 -19.74 19.35 14.09
C ALA A 60 -19.33 20.70 13.47
N ILE A 61 -18.39 20.68 12.53
CA ILE A 61 -17.94 21.90 11.84
C ILE A 61 -19.06 22.50 10.97
N VAL A 62 -19.84 21.66 10.26
CA VAL A 62 -20.95 22.15 9.44
C VAL A 62 -22.14 22.61 10.29
N GLN A 63 -22.39 21.99 11.45
CA GLN A 63 -23.41 22.46 12.40
C GLN A 63 -23.10 23.86 12.91
N GLU A 64 -21.83 24.15 13.20
CA GLU A 64 -21.43 25.51 13.59
C GLU A 64 -21.62 26.53 12.45
N LYS A 65 -21.37 26.11 11.20
CA LYS A 65 -21.62 26.92 10.01
C LYS A 65 -23.12 27.18 9.79
N GLU A 66 -23.97 26.17 9.95
CA GLU A 66 -25.43 26.28 9.85
C GLU A 66 -25.99 27.30 10.85
N ALA A 67 -25.52 27.24 12.09
CA ALA A 67 -25.91 28.17 13.15
C ALA A 67 -25.29 29.58 12.99
N ARG A 68 -24.43 29.79 11.97
CA ARG A 68 -23.70 31.03 11.69
C ARG A 68 -22.87 31.54 12.87
N LEU A 69 -22.48 30.66 13.80
CA LEU A 69 -21.75 31.02 15.01
C LEU A 69 -20.38 31.64 14.66
N ALA A 70 -19.71 31.11 13.63
CA ALA A 70 -18.45 31.67 13.15
C ALA A 70 -18.61 33.10 12.58
N GLN A 71 -19.74 33.43 11.96
CA GLN A 71 -20.00 34.79 11.45
C GLN A 71 -20.25 35.77 12.60
N MET A 72 -20.93 35.33 13.66
CA MET A 72 -21.11 36.11 14.88
C MET A 72 -19.75 36.38 15.57
N MET A 73 -18.86 35.38 15.61
CA MET A 73 -17.50 35.56 16.14
C MET A 73 -16.65 36.49 15.27
N MET A 74 -16.81 36.48 13.95
CA MET A 74 -16.14 37.43 13.05
C MET A 74 -16.57 38.89 13.30
N MET A 75 -17.86 39.12 13.60
CA MET A 75 -18.35 40.47 13.95
C MET A 75 -17.68 41.03 15.22
N MET A 76 -17.17 40.14 16.09
CA MET A 76 -16.39 40.52 17.28
C MET A 76 -14.89 40.76 17.00
N GLY A 77 -14.45 40.62 15.74
CA GLY A 77 -13.08 40.96 15.31
C GLY A 77 -12.13 39.77 15.09
N LEU A 78 -12.62 38.52 15.11
CA LEU A 78 -11.78 37.33 14.91
C LEU A 78 -11.65 36.95 13.42
N LYS A 79 -10.44 36.57 12.97
CA LYS A 79 -10.17 36.15 11.57
C LYS A 79 -10.65 34.72 11.29
N GLU A 80 -11.17 34.45 10.08
CA GLU A 80 -11.63 33.11 9.64
C GLU A 80 -10.55 32.03 9.78
N THR A 81 -9.32 32.41 9.45
CA THR A 81 -8.18 31.50 9.44
C THR A 81 -7.89 30.96 10.84
N VAL A 82 -8.05 31.80 11.86
CA VAL A 82 -7.86 31.39 13.26
C VAL A 82 -8.91 30.36 13.65
N HIS A 83 -10.15 30.56 13.22
CA HIS A 83 -11.22 29.61 13.48
C HIS A 83 -10.97 28.25 12.80
N ARG A 84 -10.50 28.24 11.55
CA ARG A 84 -10.11 27.00 10.85
C ARG A 84 -8.95 26.27 11.55
N ILE A 85 -7.93 27.00 12.00
CA ILE A 85 -6.79 26.42 12.73
C ILE A 85 -7.21 25.90 14.11
N ALA A 86 -8.09 26.62 14.81
CA ALA A 86 -8.63 26.21 16.10
C ALA A 86 -9.38 24.88 15.97
N TRP A 87 -10.22 24.73 14.94
CA TRP A 87 -10.90 23.46 14.64
C TRP A 87 -9.94 22.34 14.27
N PHE A 88 -8.90 22.63 13.48
CA PHE A 88 -7.85 21.66 13.16
C PHE A 88 -7.17 21.15 14.43
N LEU A 89 -6.74 22.06 15.31
CA LEU A 89 -6.02 21.71 16.52
C LEU A 89 -6.92 20.97 17.53
N SER A 90 -8.15 21.44 17.71
CA SER A 90 -9.13 20.82 18.61
C SER A 90 -9.56 19.43 18.14
N SER A 91 -9.61 19.21 16.83
CA SER A 91 -9.90 17.88 16.25
C SER A 91 -8.67 16.97 16.25
N LEU A 92 -7.46 17.52 16.14
CA LEU A 92 -6.23 16.73 16.11
C LEU A 92 -5.96 16.01 17.44
N VAL A 93 -6.23 16.66 18.58
CA VAL A 93 -6.00 16.09 19.92
C VAL A 93 -6.75 14.75 20.15
N PRO A 94 -8.08 14.65 19.99
CA PRO A 94 -8.79 13.39 20.19
C PRO A 94 -8.39 12.31 19.19
N PHE A 95 -8.01 12.68 17.96
CA PHE A 95 -7.48 11.73 16.97
C PHE A 95 -6.10 11.17 17.37
N LEU A 96 -5.20 12.00 17.91
CA LEU A 96 -3.90 11.56 18.43
C LEU A 96 -4.04 10.68 19.67
N VAL A 97 -4.98 10.99 20.56
CA VAL A 97 -5.30 10.16 21.73
C VAL A 97 -5.84 8.80 21.27
N SER A 98 -6.79 8.79 20.33
CA SER A 98 -7.33 7.57 19.74
C SER A 98 -6.25 6.73 19.03
N SER A 99 -5.35 7.37 18.30
CA SER A 99 -4.19 6.74 17.65
C SER A 99 -3.22 6.11 18.66
N SER A 100 -2.93 6.82 19.75
CA SER A 100 -2.08 6.31 20.84
C SER A 100 -2.69 5.10 21.53
N LEU A 101 -4.01 5.11 21.75
CA LEU A 101 -4.74 3.98 22.32
C LEU A 101 -4.69 2.76 21.38
N LEU A 102 -4.87 2.97 20.07
CA LEU A 102 -4.81 1.90 19.08
C LEU A 102 -3.40 1.29 18.99
N LEU A 103 -2.35 2.12 19.04
CA LEU A 103 -0.97 1.66 19.14
C LEU A 103 -0.75 0.79 20.37
N LEU A 104 -1.27 1.22 21.52
CA LEU A 104 -1.15 0.50 22.79
C LEU A 104 -1.77 -0.90 22.66
N VAL A 105 -2.97 -0.99 22.11
CA VAL A 105 -3.64 -2.28 21.83
C VAL A 105 -2.82 -3.15 20.88
N LEU A 106 -2.25 -2.59 19.81
CA LEU A 106 -1.38 -3.32 18.88
C LEU A 106 -0.11 -3.85 19.56
N LYS A 107 0.51 -3.06 20.44
CA LYS A 107 1.70 -3.46 21.21
C LYS A 107 1.37 -4.55 22.22
N PHE A 108 0.27 -4.44 22.95
CA PHE A 108 -0.19 -5.46 23.90
C PHE A 108 -0.61 -6.75 23.20
N GLY A 109 -1.18 -6.65 22.00
CA GLY A 109 -1.56 -7.81 21.17
C GLY A 109 -0.39 -8.62 20.60
N LYS A 110 0.87 -8.20 20.80
CA LYS A 110 2.09 -8.84 20.27
C LYS A 110 2.00 -9.18 18.77
N VAL A 111 1.27 -8.37 18.01
CA VAL A 111 0.99 -8.61 16.59
C VAL A 111 2.23 -8.33 15.73
N LEU A 112 3.03 -7.32 16.10
CA LEU A 112 4.32 -7.00 15.49
C LEU A 112 5.42 -7.01 16.56
N THR A 113 5.88 -8.20 16.94
CA THR A 113 6.90 -8.40 17.99
C THR A 113 8.25 -7.73 17.67
N ASN A 114 8.60 -7.63 16.38
CA ASN A 114 9.91 -7.13 15.94
C ASN A 114 9.93 -5.63 15.56
N SER A 115 8.79 -4.92 15.64
CA SER A 115 8.71 -3.52 15.18
C SER A 115 8.81 -2.51 16.33
N ASP A 116 9.55 -1.44 16.07
CA ASP A 116 9.65 -0.30 16.98
C ASP A 116 8.31 0.42 17.12
N GLY A 117 7.86 0.63 18.36
CA GLY A 117 6.57 1.26 18.65
C GLY A 117 6.48 2.71 18.14
N VAL A 118 7.62 3.41 18.07
CA VAL A 118 7.70 4.78 17.56
C VAL A 118 7.36 4.86 16.07
N LEU A 119 7.80 3.88 15.27
CA LEU A 119 7.51 3.86 13.84
C LEU A 119 6.01 3.67 13.58
N LEU A 120 5.38 2.77 14.34
CA LEU A 120 3.93 2.57 14.29
C LEU A 120 3.16 3.81 14.75
N PHE A 121 3.65 4.52 15.78
CA PHE A 121 3.06 5.77 16.23
C PHE A 121 3.09 6.85 15.14
N ILE A 122 4.25 7.07 14.52
CA ILE A 122 4.40 8.07 13.46
C ILE A 122 3.51 7.73 12.25
N PHE A 123 3.40 6.44 11.90
CA PHE A 123 2.52 5.98 10.84
C PHE A 123 1.04 6.29 11.14
N LEU A 124 0.56 5.90 12.31
CA LEU A 124 -0.82 6.16 12.75
C LEU A 124 -1.10 7.65 12.91
N ALA A 125 -0.13 8.43 13.42
CA ALA A 125 -0.23 9.88 13.56
C ALA A 125 -0.36 10.56 12.19
N THR A 126 0.46 10.19 11.21
CA THR A 126 0.40 10.73 9.85
C THR A 126 -0.94 10.41 9.19
N PHE A 127 -1.43 9.19 9.36
CA PHE A 127 -2.75 8.78 8.87
C PHE A 127 -3.88 9.60 9.51
N SER A 128 -3.80 9.84 10.82
CA SER A 128 -4.77 10.67 11.54
C SER A 128 -4.75 12.12 11.07
N MET A 129 -3.56 12.70 10.84
CA MET A 129 -3.42 14.07 10.32
C MET A 129 -4.02 14.22 8.93
N ALA A 130 -3.77 13.26 8.03
CA ALA A 130 -4.37 13.23 6.71
C ALA A 130 -5.91 13.15 6.78
N THR A 131 -6.43 12.33 7.68
CA THR A 131 -7.87 12.14 7.89
C THR A 131 -8.53 13.42 8.43
N VAL A 132 -7.90 14.11 9.39
CA VAL A 132 -8.38 15.40 9.91
C VAL A 132 -8.37 16.46 8.80
N ALA A 133 -7.30 16.54 8.01
CA ALA A 133 -7.21 17.47 6.89
C ALA A 133 -8.30 17.20 5.83
N GLN A 134 -8.56 15.93 5.50
CA GLN A 134 -9.64 15.54 4.60
C GLN A 134 -11.00 15.96 5.15
N SER A 135 -11.28 15.76 6.44
CA SER A 135 -12.57 16.16 7.04
C SER A 135 -12.82 17.67 6.99
N LEU A 136 -11.77 18.48 7.20
CA LEU A 136 -11.86 19.94 7.08
C LEU A 136 -12.09 20.38 5.64
N LEU A 137 -11.43 19.72 4.68
CA LEU A 137 -11.65 19.96 3.26
C LEU A 137 -13.10 19.64 2.88
N LEU A 138 -13.63 18.48 3.29
CA LEU A 138 -15.01 18.08 3.02
C LEU A 138 -16.02 19.04 3.65
N SER A 139 -15.75 19.54 4.85
CA SER A 139 -16.62 20.52 5.51
C SER A 139 -16.78 21.82 4.71
N THR A 140 -15.84 22.20 3.84
CA THR A 140 -15.96 23.44 3.06
C THR A 140 -16.99 23.38 1.93
N PHE A 141 -17.33 22.18 1.44
CA PHE A 141 -18.26 22.01 0.31
C PHE A 141 -19.73 21.93 0.73
N PHE A 142 -20.02 21.62 2.00
CA PHE A 142 -21.38 21.40 2.46
C PHE A 142 -21.85 22.50 3.42
N SER A 143 -23.08 22.99 3.19
CA SER A 143 -23.75 23.94 4.07
C SER A 143 -24.74 23.29 5.04
N GLN A 144 -25.04 22.00 4.86
CA GLN A 144 -25.98 21.26 5.72
C GLN A 144 -25.30 20.11 6.48
N ALA A 145 -25.53 20.02 7.79
CA ALA A 145 -24.86 19.09 8.69
C ALA A 145 -25.32 17.64 8.54
N SER A 146 -26.63 17.43 8.36
CA SER A 146 -27.22 16.11 8.15
C SER A 146 -26.71 15.49 6.84
N LEU A 147 -26.71 16.27 5.76
CA LEU A 147 -26.18 15.89 4.45
C LEU A 147 -24.67 15.63 4.54
N SER A 148 -23.93 16.54 5.19
CA SER A 148 -22.47 16.42 5.30
C SER A 148 -22.05 15.14 6.02
N SER A 149 -22.72 14.75 7.11
CA SER A 149 -22.40 13.51 7.83
C SER A 149 -22.58 12.26 6.95
N ALA A 150 -23.64 12.21 6.15
CA ALA A 150 -23.91 11.09 5.24
C ALA A 150 -22.89 11.07 4.08
N CYS A 151 -22.66 12.22 3.45
CA CYS A 151 -21.72 12.36 2.35
C CYS A 151 -20.27 12.15 2.79
N ALA A 152 -19.87 12.57 4.00
CA ALA A 152 -18.52 12.41 4.50
C ALA A 152 -18.14 10.93 4.61
N GLY A 153 -19.03 10.08 5.11
CA GLY A 153 -18.81 8.62 5.15
C GLY A 153 -18.65 8.02 3.75
N ILE A 154 -19.52 8.41 2.80
CA ILE A 154 -19.47 7.92 1.41
C ILE A 154 -18.18 8.38 0.71
N ILE A 155 -17.84 9.66 0.82
CA ILE A 155 -16.64 10.23 0.18
C ILE A 155 -15.37 9.63 0.80
N TYR A 156 -15.35 9.40 2.10
CA TYR A 156 -14.24 8.71 2.77
C TYR A 156 -14.04 7.29 2.22
N PHE A 157 -15.13 6.56 1.98
CA PHE A 157 -15.08 5.23 1.37
C PHE A 157 -14.66 5.28 -0.10
N LEU A 158 -15.14 6.26 -0.87
CA LEU A 158 -14.76 6.46 -2.27
C LEU A 158 -13.28 6.79 -2.44
N LEU A 159 -12.69 7.61 -1.57
CA LEU A 159 -11.26 7.91 -1.60
C LEU A 159 -10.39 6.68 -1.35
N TYR A 160 -10.93 5.62 -0.75
CA TYR A 160 -10.22 4.37 -0.55
C TYR A 160 -10.24 3.46 -1.79
N LEU A 161 -11.27 3.54 -2.64
CA LEU A 161 -11.37 2.74 -3.87
C LEU A 161 -10.14 2.81 -4.79
N PRO A 162 -9.49 3.96 -5.05
CA PRO A 162 -8.30 3.99 -5.91
C PRO A 162 -7.15 3.13 -5.38
N TYR A 163 -7.02 2.97 -4.06
CA TYR A 163 -6.03 2.06 -3.48
C TYR A 163 -6.37 0.59 -3.80
N SER A 164 -7.63 0.19 -3.62
CA SER A 164 -8.11 -1.16 -3.95
C SER A 164 -7.95 -1.47 -5.43
N VAL A 165 -8.24 -0.50 -6.30
CA VAL A 165 -8.05 -0.64 -7.75
C VAL A 165 -6.56 -0.80 -8.03
N SER A 166 -5.71 0.09 -7.53
CA SER A 166 -4.26 0.06 -7.77
C SER A 166 -3.60 -1.27 -7.37
N MET A 167 -4.06 -1.90 -6.28
CA MET A 167 -3.58 -3.23 -5.87
C MET A 167 -3.89 -4.32 -6.91
N VAL A 168 -5.11 -4.34 -7.44
CA VAL A 168 -5.50 -5.29 -8.51
C VAL A 168 -4.67 -5.06 -9.77
N TRP A 169 -4.40 -3.80 -10.12
CA TRP A 169 -3.55 -3.48 -11.27
C TRP A 169 -2.08 -3.87 -11.04
N GLN A 170 -1.55 -3.79 -9.82
CA GLN A 170 -0.18 -4.23 -9.52
C GLN A 170 0.02 -5.73 -9.73
N ASP A 171 -0.97 -6.55 -9.39
CA ASP A 171 -0.92 -8.00 -9.65
C ASP A 171 -0.89 -8.29 -11.15
N GLN A 172 -1.67 -7.56 -11.94
CA GLN A 172 -1.69 -7.68 -13.40
C GLN A 172 -0.36 -7.24 -14.02
N LEU A 173 0.18 -6.07 -13.63
CA LEU A 173 1.47 -5.61 -14.14
C LEU A 173 2.63 -6.54 -13.76
N THR A 174 2.62 -7.09 -12.54
CA THR A 174 3.66 -8.04 -12.09
C THR A 174 3.62 -9.33 -12.91
N PHE A 175 2.43 -9.84 -13.24
CA PHE A 175 2.28 -10.98 -14.13
C PHE A 175 2.76 -10.66 -15.55
N SER A 176 2.36 -9.51 -16.11
CA SER A 176 2.77 -9.08 -17.45
C SER A 176 4.28 -8.89 -17.57
N ILE A 177 4.93 -8.24 -16.59
CA ILE A 177 6.38 -8.03 -16.59
C ILE A 177 7.13 -9.36 -16.48
N ARG A 178 6.68 -10.27 -15.61
CA ARG A 178 7.27 -11.62 -15.49
C ARG A 178 7.09 -12.44 -16.77
N ALA A 179 5.93 -12.38 -17.39
CA ALA A 179 5.65 -13.07 -18.65
C ALA A 179 6.54 -12.53 -19.79
N THR A 180 6.70 -11.20 -19.89
CA THR A 180 7.59 -10.58 -20.87
C THR A 180 9.05 -10.96 -20.62
N LEU A 181 9.53 -10.91 -19.37
CA LEU A 181 10.90 -11.31 -19.03
C LEU A 181 11.19 -12.78 -19.38
N VAL A 182 10.26 -13.69 -19.07
CA VAL A 182 10.40 -15.10 -19.44
C VAL A 182 10.46 -15.26 -20.95
N ARG A 183 9.59 -14.57 -21.70
CA ARG A 183 9.65 -14.59 -23.18
C ARG A 183 10.97 -14.05 -23.71
N THR A 184 11.49 -12.95 -23.17
CA THR A 184 12.78 -12.39 -23.60
C THR A 184 13.95 -13.30 -23.25
N LEU A 185 13.92 -13.98 -22.09
CA LEU A 185 14.95 -14.94 -21.72
C LEU A 185 14.93 -16.20 -22.60
N ILE A 186 13.75 -16.69 -23.01
CA ILE A 186 13.64 -17.80 -23.95
C ILE A 186 14.19 -17.39 -25.33
N VAL A 187 13.78 -16.24 -25.86
CA VAL A 187 14.28 -15.73 -27.16
C VAL A 187 15.80 -15.53 -27.15
N LYS A 188 16.34 -14.91 -26.09
CA LYS A 188 17.78 -14.70 -25.97
C LYS A 188 18.57 -16.00 -25.78
N ASN A 189 17.96 -17.02 -25.18
CA ASN A 189 18.57 -18.34 -25.06
C ASN A 189 18.61 -19.06 -26.42
N ASP A 190 17.58 -18.93 -27.26
CA ASP A 190 17.57 -19.46 -28.64
C ASP A 190 18.60 -18.76 -29.54
N ASP A 191 18.72 -17.43 -29.49
CA ASP A 191 19.72 -16.67 -30.27
C ASP A 191 21.16 -17.09 -29.91
N ASN A 192 21.41 -17.37 -28.62
CA ASN A 192 22.74 -17.77 -28.16
C ASN A 192 23.09 -19.21 -28.56
N GLN A 193 22.10 -20.10 -28.72
CA GLN A 193 22.31 -21.45 -29.23
C GLN A 193 22.50 -21.46 -30.76
N LEU A 194 21.73 -20.66 -31.49
CA LEU A 194 21.86 -20.49 -32.95
C LEU A 194 23.25 -19.94 -33.33
N ASN A 195 23.73 -18.92 -32.63
CA ASN A 195 25.05 -18.33 -32.88
C ASN A 195 26.19 -19.32 -32.58
N LYS A 196 26.00 -20.23 -31.62
CA LYS A 196 26.96 -21.30 -31.29
C LYS A 196 26.98 -22.43 -32.32
N HIS A 197 25.84 -22.73 -32.94
CA HIS A 197 25.74 -23.71 -34.02
C HIS A 197 26.35 -23.17 -35.32
N ASP A 198 26.07 -21.92 -35.69
CA ASP A 198 26.65 -21.27 -36.88
C ASP A 198 28.19 -21.10 -36.74
N LEU A 199 28.70 -20.89 -35.52
CA LEU A 199 30.14 -20.86 -35.28
C LEU A 199 30.81 -22.24 -35.44
N LYS A 200 30.10 -23.34 -35.13
CA LYS A 200 30.62 -24.70 -35.31
C LYS A 200 30.64 -25.11 -36.78
N ASP A 201 29.63 -24.71 -37.55
CA ASP A 201 29.54 -25.03 -38.97
C ASP A 201 30.60 -24.27 -39.80
N LYS A 202 30.94 -23.02 -39.42
CA LYS A 202 32.04 -22.27 -40.09
C LYS A 202 33.44 -22.85 -39.85
N VAL A 203 33.68 -23.46 -38.69
CA VAL A 203 34.99 -24.06 -38.37
C VAL A 203 35.20 -25.39 -39.12
N HIS A 204 34.14 -26.11 -39.49
CA HIS A 204 34.25 -27.38 -40.22
C HIS A 204 34.48 -27.25 -41.73
N ILE A 205 34.25 -26.08 -42.34
CA ILE A 205 34.42 -25.87 -43.80
C ILE A 205 35.84 -25.33 -44.13
N THR A 206 36.64 -24.98 -43.11
CA THR A 206 37.98 -24.37 -43.27
C THR A 206 39.15 -25.31 -42.96
N THR A 207 38.91 -26.61 -42.82
CA THR A 207 39.93 -27.68 -42.72
C THR A 207 39.71 -28.70 -43.83
#